data_AF-A0A1I4GVE9-F1
#
_entry.id   AF-A0A1I4GVE9-F1
#
_cell.length_a   1.000
_cell.length_b   1.000
_cell.length_c   1.000
_cell.angle_alpha   90.00
_cell.angle_beta   90.00
_cell.angle_gamma   90.00
#
_symmetry.space_group_name_H-M   'P 1'
#
loop_
_entity.id
_entity.type
_entity.pdbx_description
1 polymer ?
#
loop_
_entity_poly.entity_id
_entity_poly.type
_entity_poly.pdbx_seq_one_letter_code
_entity_poly.pdbx_strand_id
1 'polypeptide(L)'
;MVFDPANQEQRDAWDWGPCDNEATTGQYSVFVVQRADPSTQYHPESLGEKVRNYWEGLGYTIRQIGPPAQDATRGRSISVDLPHSASLEFSASTEALAIWVHGECVKWE
;
A
#
# COMPACT_ATOMS: atom_id res chain seq x y z
N MET A 1 18.74 2.22 -7.90
CA MET A 1 19.13 3.22 -6.88
C MET A 1 19.00 2.53 -5.52
N VAL A 2 19.97 2.67 -4.61
CA VAL A 2 19.88 2.09 -3.24
C VAL A 2 19.10 3.08 -2.38
N PHE A 3 18.12 2.60 -1.60
CA PHE A 3 17.34 3.42 -0.68
C PHE A 3 18.23 4.07 0.37
N ASP A 4 18.10 5.39 0.55
CA ASP A 4 18.78 6.17 1.58
C ASP A 4 17.75 6.67 2.62
N PRO A 5 17.73 6.11 3.85
CA PRO A 5 16.78 6.51 4.87
C PRO A 5 16.99 7.95 5.36
N ALA A 6 18.12 8.60 5.06
CA ALA A 6 18.36 10.00 5.39
C ALA A 6 17.79 10.97 4.34
N ASN A 7 17.42 10.50 3.15
CA ASN A 7 16.92 11.33 2.05
C ASN A 7 15.41 11.61 2.17
N GLN A 8 15.04 12.86 2.44
CA GLN A 8 13.63 13.28 2.61
C GLN A 8 12.77 13.04 1.36
N GLU A 9 13.28 13.28 0.16
CA GLU A 9 12.54 13.09 -1.09
C GLU A 9 12.25 11.61 -1.35
N GLN A 10 13.18 10.72 -0.99
CA GLN A 10 12.94 9.27 -1.02
C GLN A 10 11.97 8.84 0.07
N ARG A 11 12.05 9.41 1.28
CA ARG A 11 11.10 9.11 2.36
C ARG A 11 9.68 9.56 2.02
N ASP A 12 9.52 10.73 1.41
CA ASP A 12 8.23 11.28 1.00
C ASP A 12 7.63 10.52 -0.19
N ALA A 13 8.46 9.81 -0.94
CA ALA A 13 8.04 8.99 -2.08
C ALA A 13 7.58 7.58 -1.69
N TRP A 14 7.77 7.13 -0.45
CA TRP A 14 7.46 5.78 0.02
C TRP A 14 6.28 5.77 1.00
N ASP A 15 5.48 4.70 0.96
CA ASP A 15 4.39 4.49 1.90
C ASP A 15 4.96 3.93 3.22
N TRP A 16 4.73 4.65 4.31
CA TRP A 16 5.15 4.24 5.64
C TRP A 16 4.02 3.46 6.28
N GLY A 17 4.32 2.26 6.77
CA GLY A 17 3.46 1.54 7.67
C GLY A 17 3.16 2.39 8.90
N PRO A 18 1.97 2.25 9.49
CA PRO A 18 1.52 3.14 10.56
C PRO A 18 2.31 2.99 11.87
N CYS A 19 3.19 1.98 11.99
CA CYS A 19 4.07 1.78 13.16
C CYS A 19 5.55 2.09 12.87
N ASP A 20 5.91 2.56 11.68
CA ASP A 20 7.31 2.73 11.25
C ASP A 20 8.10 3.81 12.01
N ASN A 21 7.42 4.59 12.87
CA ASN A 21 8.01 5.71 13.61
C ASN A 21 8.48 5.38 15.04
N GLU A 22 8.17 4.19 15.61
CA GLU A 22 8.60 3.83 16.97
C GLU A 22 9.20 2.42 17.04
N ALA A 23 10.49 2.32 17.43
CA ALA A 23 11.27 1.08 17.46
C ALA A 23 10.76 -0.02 18.41
N THR A 24 9.82 0.30 19.30
CA THR A 24 9.23 -0.63 20.28
C THR A 24 7.81 -1.06 19.92
N THR A 25 7.34 -0.66 18.74
CA THR A 25 5.97 -0.86 18.30
C THR A 25 5.99 -1.74 17.05
N GLY A 26 5.18 -2.78 17.02
CA GLY A 26 5.02 -3.64 15.85
C GLY A 26 3.58 -3.76 15.42
N GLN A 27 3.42 -4.45 14.29
CA GLN A 27 2.14 -4.61 13.63
C GLN A 27 2.02 -6.00 13.04
N TYR A 28 0.85 -6.61 13.21
CA TYR A 28 0.51 -7.80 12.45
C TYR A 28 -0.04 -7.39 11.09
N SER A 29 0.44 -8.04 10.04
CA SER A 29 -0.01 -7.76 8.67
C SER A 29 -0.47 -9.06 8.00
N VAL A 30 -1.58 -8.97 7.28
CA VAL A 30 -2.05 -10.02 6.37
C VAL A 30 -1.87 -9.53 4.95
N PHE A 31 -1.22 -10.36 4.13
CA PHE A 31 -0.91 -10.07 2.74
C PHE A 31 -1.56 -11.11 1.83
N VAL A 32 -2.31 -10.64 0.84
CA VAL A 32 -2.87 -11.48 -0.21
C VAL A 32 -2.39 -10.96 -1.56
N VAL A 33 -1.87 -11.86 -2.40
CA VAL A 33 -1.40 -11.53 -3.74
C VAL A 33 -2.05 -12.43 -4.79
N GLN A 34 -2.49 -11.81 -5.88
CA GLN A 34 -2.96 -12.49 -7.08
C GLN A 34 -2.06 -12.11 -8.25
N ARG A 35 -1.42 -13.11 -8.87
CA ARG A 35 -0.61 -12.91 -10.08
C ARG A 35 -1.50 -12.94 -11.32
N ALA A 36 -1.13 -12.19 -12.34
CA ALA A 36 -1.74 -12.29 -13.67
C ALA A 36 -1.41 -13.65 -14.29
N ASP A 37 -2.31 -14.17 -15.12
CA ASP A 37 -1.97 -15.28 -16.00
C ASP A 37 -0.93 -14.81 -17.04
N PRO A 38 0.03 -15.63 -17.48
CA PRO A 38 1.05 -15.25 -18.47
C PRO A 38 0.49 -14.64 -19.77
N SER A 39 -0.76 -14.95 -20.13
CA SER A 39 -1.44 -14.42 -21.33
C SER A 39 -2.20 -13.12 -21.10
N THR A 40 -2.20 -12.59 -19.87
CA THR A 40 -3.01 -11.44 -19.47
C THR A 40 -2.16 -10.37 -18.78
N GLN A 41 -2.63 -9.12 -18.84
CA GLN A 41 -2.05 -8.02 -18.07
C GLN A 41 -3.17 -7.27 -17.36
N TYR A 42 -2.90 -6.85 -16.12
CA TYR A 42 -3.79 -5.95 -15.41
C TYR A 42 -3.61 -4.52 -15.89
N HIS A 43 -4.64 -3.69 -15.67
CA HIS A 43 -4.59 -2.25 -15.87
C HIS A 43 -4.58 -1.57 -14.48
N PRO A 44 -3.40 -1.26 -13.91
CA PRO A 44 -3.28 -0.73 -12.55
C PRO A 44 -4.11 0.50 -12.28
N GLU A 45 -4.22 1.41 -13.25
CA GLU A 45 -4.96 2.65 -13.09
C GLU A 45 -6.46 2.40 -12.92
N SER A 46 -7.06 1.65 -13.84
CA SER A 46 -8.49 1.33 -13.80
C SER A 46 -8.86 0.49 -12.58
N LEU A 47 -7.99 -0.45 -12.18
CA LEU A 47 -8.21 -1.25 -10.98
C LEU A 47 -8.06 -0.41 -9.70
N GLY A 48 -7.08 0.48 -9.66
CA GLY A 48 -6.93 1.44 -8.58
C GLY A 48 -8.16 2.32 -8.43
N GLU A 49 -8.65 2.93 -9.51
CA GLU A 49 -9.87 3.74 -9.48
C GLU A 49 -11.10 2.96 -9.02
N LYS A 50 -11.22 1.70 -9.45
CA LYS A 50 -12.30 0.81 -9.00
C LYS A 50 -12.26 0.58 -7.48
N VAL A 51 -11.07 0.28 -6.93
CA VAL A 51 -10.89 0.05 -5.49
C VAL A 51 -11.12 1.35 -4.70
N ARG A 52 -10.58 2.47 -5.19
CA ARG A 52 -10.82 3.80 -4.63
C ARG A 52 -12.31 4.09 -4.49
N ASN A 53 -13.04 4.00 -5.59
CA ASN A 53 -14.48 4.31 -5.61
C ASN A 53 -15.26 3.39 -4.66
N TYR A 54 -14.87 2.11 -4.58
CA TYR A 54 -15.47 1.16 -3.66
C TYR A 54 -15.22 1.54 -2.20
N TRP A 55 -13.98 1.87 -1.82
CA TRP A 55 -13.64 2.25 -0.45
C TRP A 55 -14.23 3.60 -0.02
N GLU A 56 -14.20 4.60 -0.90
CA GLU A 56 -14.89 5.87 -0.67
C GLU A 56 -16.41 5.66 -0.49
N GLY A 57 -17.00 4.75 -1.27
CA GLY A 57 -18.41 4.34 -1.12
C GLY A 57 -18.74 3.63 0.20
N LEU A 58 -17.75 3.03 0.86
CA LEU A 58 -17.87 2.48 2.22
C LEU A 58 -17.65 3.53 3.32
N GLY A 59 -17.32 4.77 2.96
CA GLY A 59 -17.05 5.86 3.89
C GLY A 59 -15.60 5.97 4.34
N TYR A 60 -14.68 5.21 3.74
CA TYR A 60 -13.25 5.36 4.03
C TYR A 60 -12.67 6.60 3.36
N THR A 61 -11.71 7.24 4.03
CA THR A 61 -10.94 8.34 3.45
C THR A 61 -9.63 7.80 2.89
N ILE A 62 -9.41 7.98 1.60
CA ILE A 62 -8.15 7.63 0.96
C ILE A 62 -7.07 8.60 1.45
N ARG A 63 -6.01 8.05 2.05
CA ARG A 63 -4.86 8.80 2.55
C ARG A 63 -3.89 9.11 1.40
N GLN A 64 -3.55 8.09 0.62
CA GLN A 64 -2.45 8.16 -0.34
C GLN A 64 -2.78 7.37 -1.60
N ILE A 65 -2.35 7.92 -2.73
CA ILE A 65 -2.21 7.20 -3.99
C ILE A 65 -0.73 7.30 -4.34
N GLY A 66 0.00 6.19 -4.20
CA GLY A 66 1.43 6.15 -4.50
C GLY A 66 1.68 6.49 -5.97
N PRO A 67 2.80 7.16 -6.31
CA PRO A 67 3.14 7.42 -7.69
C PRO A 67 3.28 6.09 -8.44
N PRO A 68 2.84 5.99 -9.70
CA PRO A 68 3.16 4.82 -10.50
C PRO A 68 4.69 4.74 -10.58
N ALA A 69 5.28 3.65 -10.05
CA ALA A 69 6.72 3.45 -10.18
C ALA A 69 7.12 3.47 -11.67
N GLN A 70 8.41 3.62 -12.00
CA GLN A 70 8.88 3.75 -13.39
C GLN A 70 9.52 2.46 -14.00
N ASP A 71 9.32 1.25 -13.46
CA ASP A 71 9.88 -0.01 -14.02
C ASP A 71 8.83 -1.02 -14.60
N ALA A 72 9.02 -2.34 -14.62
CA ALA A 72 7.99 -3.27 -15.13
C ALA A 72 7.11 -3.84 -13.99
N THR A 73 7.58 -3.68 -12.75
CA THR A 73 6.95 -4.20 -11.54
C THR A 73 5.97 -3.23 -10.89
N ARG A 74 5.72 -2.08 -11.55
CA ARG A 74 5.03 -0.84 -11.10
C ARG A 74 3.68 -1.05 -10.42
N GLY A 75 3.69 -1.13 -9.09
CA GLY A 75 2.49 -0.99 -8.27
C GLY A 75 1.95 0.45 -8.29
N ARG A 76 0.65 0.64 -8.53
CA ARG A 76 -0.11 1.79 -8.03
C ARG A 76 -0.70 1.36 -6.69
N SER A 77 -0.30 2.03 -5.62
CA SER A 77 -0.84 1.77 -4.28
C SER A 77 -1.92 2.77 -3.92
N ILE A 78 -2.92 2.30 -3.19
CA ILE A 78 -3.99 3.10 -2.59
C ILE A 78 -4.06 2.68 -1.13
N SER A 79 -3.95 3.66 -0.25
CA SER A 79 -3.85 3.40 1.19
C SER A 79 -4.93 4.17 1.95
N VAL A 80 -5.51 3.51 2.94
CA VAL A 80 -6.53 4.02 3.85
C VAL A 80 -6.04 3.86 5.27
N ASP A 81 -6.11 4.94 6.05
CA ASP A 81 -5.94 4.86 7.49
C ASP A 81 -7.24 4.38 8.14
N LEU A 82 -7.10 3.42 9.04
CA LEU A 82 -8.17 2.92 9.90
C LEU A 82 -7.93 3.40 11.34
N PRO A 83 -8.93 3.29 12.24
CA PRO A 83 -8.74 3.58 13.65
C PRO A 83 -7.55 2.82 14.26
N HIS A 84 -7.01 3.34 15.37
CA HIS A 84 -5.94 2.71 16.15
C HIS A 84 -4.65 2.45 15.37
N SER A 85 -4.33 3.33 14.41
CA SER A 85 -3.14 3.20 13.57
C SER A 85 -3.10 1.88 12.80
N ALA A 86 -4.26 1.32 12.47
CA ALA A 86 -4.38 0.25 11.48
C ALA A 86 -4.45 0.84 10.07
N SER A 87 -4.18 0.04 9.05
CA SER A 87 -4.27 0.50 7.66
C SER A 87 -4.67 -0.61 6.70
N LEU A 88 -5.20 -0.18 5.55
CA LEU A 88 -5.54 -1.03 4.43
C LEU A 88 -4.85 -0.48 3.19
N GLU A 89 -4.05 -1.30 2.51
CA GLU A 89 -3.40 -0.95 1.26
C GLU A 89 -3.86 -1.90 0.15
N PHE A 90 -4.10 -1.33 -1.03
CA PHE A 90 -4.25 -2.07 -2.27
C PHE A 90 -3.14 -1.65 -3.22
N SER A 91 -2.41 -2.61 -3.79
CA SER A 91 -1.43 -2.35 -4.83
C SER A 91 -1.75 -3.13 -6.11
N ALA A 92 -1.55 -2.49 -7.25
CA ALA A 92 -1.76 -3.12 -8.55
C ALA A 92 -0.62 -2.81 -9.51
N SER A 93 -0.04 -3.84 -10.11
CA SER A 93 0.87 -3.74 -11.26
C SER A 93 0.27 -4.46 -12.46
N THR A 94 0.95 -4.42 -13.62
CA THR A 94 0.54 -5.19 -14.79
C THR A 94 0.60 -6.70 -14.57
N GLU A 95 1.38 -7.15 -13.58
CA GLU A 95 1.67 -8.57 -13.32
C GLU A 95 1.01 -9.11 -12.04
N ALA A 96 0.61 -8.25 -11.10
CA ALA A 96 0.04 -8.68 -9.84
C ALA A 96 -0.90 -7.65 -9.21
N LEU A 97 -1.84 -8.14 -8.42
CA LEU A 97 -2.67 -7.36 -7.50
C LEU A 97 -2.37 -7.83 -6.09
N ALA A 98 -2.37 -6.91 -5.14
CA ALA A 98 -2.14 -7.22 -3.75
C ALA A 98 -3.03 -6.38 -2.84
N ILE A 99 -3.42 -6.98 -1.71
CA ILE A 99 -4.06 -6.29 -0.59
C ILE A 99 -3.22 -6.57 0.65
N TRP A 100 -2.89 -5.51 1.38
CA TRP A 100 -2.31 -5.58 2.71
C TRP A 100 -3.33 -5.05 3.71
N VAL A 101 -3.54 -5.82 4.78
CA VAL A 101 -4.27 -5.37 5.96
C VAL A 101 -3.28 -5.34 7.09
N HIS A 102 -3.12 -4.16 7.67
CA HIS A 102 -2.24 -3.97 8.81
C HIS A 102 -3.09 -3.71 10.05
N GLY A 103 -2.89 -4.52 11.09
CA GLY A 103 -3.60 -4.43 12.37
C GLY A 103 -3.18 -3.22 13.19
N GLU A 104 -3.59 -3.13 14.44
CA GLU A 104 -3.19 -1.99 15.28
C GLU A 104 -1.70 -2.03 15.62
N CYS A 105 -1.11 -0.86 15.87
CA CYS A 105 0.23 -0.77 16.42
C CYS A 105 0.22 -1.24 17.88
N VAL A 106 0.92 -2.33 18.16
CA VAL A 106 1.06 -2.88 19.51
C VAL A 106 2.48 -2.66 20.02
N LYS A 107 2.62 -2.28 21.29
CA LYS A 107 3.91 -2.30 21.96
C LYS A 107 4.27 -3.74 22.29
N TRP A 108 5.48 -4.15 21.94
CA TRP A 108 6.03 -5.41 22.44
C TRP A 108 6.55 -5.16 23.86
N GLU A 109 6.13 -6.00 24.81
CA GLU A 109 6.75 -6.06 26.15
C GLU A 109 8.09 -6.80 26.09
#